data_AF-A0A7Y2C5Z3-F1
#
_entry.id   AF-A0A7Y2C5Z3-F1
#
_cell.length_a   1.000
_cell.length_b   1.000
_cell.length_c   1.000
_cell.angle_alpha   90.00
_cell.angle_beta   90.00
_cell.angle_gamma   90.00
#
_symmetry.space_group_name_H-M   'P 1'
#
loop_
_entity.id
_entity.type
_entity.pdbx_description
1 polymer ?
#
loop_
_entity_poly.entity_id
_entity_poly.type
_entity_poly.pdbx_seq_one_letter_code
_entity_poly.pdbx_strand_id
1 'polypeptide(L)'
;MKSALLLIATLAIGVVLGALLNARLAQQRLEEIAFMRGPGGFSRTMERAITPLDDEQRDAIRDILESAEARVREQSRTSRAEMAAIIDSTNEELRAILSAEQLERLERRLEFRRRGRLRPNRTRQGNPGDGPPNRRRRP
;
A
#
# COMPACT_ATOMS: atom_id res chain seq x y z
N MET A 1 15.09 -20.05 -41.35
CA MET A 1 14.08 -20.16 -40.26
C MET A 1 14.68 -20.48 -38.90
N LYS A 2 15.62 -21.43 -38.78
CA LYS A 2 16.27 -21.82 -37.49
C LYS A 2 16.91 -20.64 -36.73
N SER A 3 17.58 -19.73 -37.44
CA SER A 3 18.26 -18.57 -36.83
C SER A 3 17.29 -17.51 -36.29
N ALA A 4 16.15 -17.30 -36.96
CA ALA A 4 15.10 -16.39 -36.48
C ALA A 4 14.46 -16.92 -35.19
N LEU A 5 14.31 -18.25 -35.09
CA LEU A 5 13.77 -18.92 -33.90
C LEU A 5 14.70 -18.74 -32.69
N LEU A 6 16.01 -18.80 -32.89
CA LEU A 6 17.00 -18.53 -31.85
C LEU A 6 16.97 -17.06 -31.39
N LEU A 7 16.83 -16.11 -32.31
CA LEU A 7 16.71 -14.69 -31.97
C LEU A 7 15.43 -14.38 -31.17
N ILE A 8 14.30 -14.99 -31.56
CA ILE A 8 13.04 -14.83 -30.83
C ILE A 8 13.16 -15.45 -29.43
N ALA A 9 13.80 -16.61 -29.30
CA ALA A 9 13.99 -17.27 -28.02
C ALA A 9 14.86 -16.43 -27.06
N THR A 10 15.98 -15.88 -27.53
CA THR A 10 16.83 -15.02 -26.68
C THR A 10 16.16 -13.70 -26.32
N LEU A 11 15.41 -13.10 -27.25
CA LEU A 11 14.62 -11.91 -26.98
C LEU A 11 13.54 -12.18 -25.93
N ALA A 12 12.82 -13.30 -26.04
CA ALA A 12 11.81 -13.69 -25.08
C ALA A 12 12.40 -13.87 -23.67
N ILE A 13 13.58 -14.50 -23.58
CA ILE A 13 14.30 -14.65 -22.30
C ILE A 13 14.66 -13.27 -21.73
N GLY A 14 15.18 -12.35 -22.55
CA GLY A 14 15.51 -10.99 -22.12
C GLY A 14 14.30 -10.22 -21.61
N VAL A 15 13.16 -10.31 -22.30
CA VAL A 15 11.90 -9.68 -21.87
C VAL A 15 11.41 -10.26 -20.55
N VAL A 16 11.44 -11.58 -20.39
CA VAL A 16 11.02 -12.24 -19.14
C VAL A 16 11.92 -11.82 -17.98
N LEU A 17 13.24 -11.82 -18.18
CA LEU A 17 14.20 -11.40 -17.15
C LEU A 17 14.01 -9.93 -16.78
N GLY A 18 13.85 -9.05 -17.78
CA GLY A 18 13.60 -7.62 -17.55
C GLY A 18 12.29 -7.38 -16.79
N ALA A 19 11.22 -8.09 -17.16
CA ALA A 19 9.93 -8.00 -16.48
C ALA A 19 10.02 -8.48 -15.02
N LEU A 20 10.72 -9.58 -14.75
CA LEU A 20 10.92 -10.11 -13.40
C LEU A 20 11.73 -9.15 -12.51
N LEU A 21 12.80 -8.56 -13.06
CA LEU A 21 13.60 -7.57 -12.34
C LEU A 21 12.76 -6.33 -11.99
N ASN A 22 12.01 -5.82 -12.95
CA ASN A 22 11.15 -4.66 -12.76
C ASN A 22 10.03 -4.94 -11.74
N ALA A 23 9.42 -6.13 -11.79
CA ALA A 23 8.42 -6.55 -10.83
C ALA A 23 8.98 -6.59 -9.40
N ARG A 24 10.20 -7.11 -9.22
CA ARG A 24 10.87 -7.17 -7.90
C ARG A 24 11.19 -5.77 -7.36
N LEU A 25 11.72 -4.88 -8.19
CA LEU A 25 12.00 -3.49 -7.80
C LEU A 25 10.73 -2.71 -7.47
N ALA A 26 9.67 -2.89 -8.26
CA ALA A 26 8.37 -2.30 -7.98
C ALA A 26 7.79 -2.81 -6.65
N GLN A 27 7.94 -4.10 -6.36
CA GLN A 27 7.47 -4.69 -5.11
C GLN A 27 8.20 -4.12 -3.89
N GLN A 28 9.53 -3.97 -3.95
CA GLN A 28 10.31 -3.36 -2.86
C GLN A 28 9.88 -1.91 -2.59
N ARG A 29 9.68 -1.11 -3.64
CA ARG A 29 9.17 0.27 -3.49
C ARG A 29 7.76 0.31 -2.88
N LEU A 30 6.89 -0.63 -3.26
CA LEU A 30 5.55 -0.73 -2.67
C LEU A 30 5.61 -1.12 -1.19
N GLU A 31 6.49 -2.05 -0.81
CA GLU A 31 6.68 -2.48 0.58
C GLU A 31 7.23 -1.35 1.45
N GLU A 32 8.16 -0.55 0.93
CA GLU A 32 8.71 0.61 1.64
C GLU A 32 7.67 1.73 1.81
N ILE A 33 6.86 2.00 0.79
CA ILE A 33 5.71 2.93 0.89
C ILE A 33 4.65 2.39 1.85
N ALA A 34 4.39 1.08 1.86
CA ALA A 34 3.46 0.45 2.79
C ALA A 34 3.97 0.51 4.23
N PHE A 35 5.28 0.31 4.44
CA PHE A 35 5.93 0.47 5.73
C PHE A 35 5.83 1.91 6.23
N MET A 36 6.15 2.91 5.39
CA MET A 36 6.01 4.34 5.73
C MET A 36 4.56 4.73 6.06
N ARG A 37 3.57 4.10 5.43
CA ARG A 37 2.13 4.32 5.72
C ARG A 37 1.62 3.56 6.95
N GLY A 38 2.40 2.62 7.49
CA GLY A 38 2.10 1.89 8.71
C GLY A 38 2.45 2.70 9.97
N PRO A 39 1.87 2.37 11.13
CA PRO A 39 2.12 3.08 12.38
C PRO A 39 3.62 3.06 12.75
N GLY A 40 4.22 4.24 12.90
CA GLY A 40 5.62 4.45 13.24
C GLY A 40 6.61 4.20 12.08
N GLY A 41 6.12 3.94 10.87
CA GLY A 41 6.98 3.77 9.69
C GLY A 41 7.63 5.08 9.25
N PHE A 42 6.86 6.17 9.28
CA PHE A 42 7.36 7.52 9.01
C PHE A 42 8.46 7.92 10.01
N SER A 43 8.16 7.79 11.31
CA SER A 43 9.08 8.16 12.38
C SER A 43 10.40 7.37 12.32
N ARG A 44 10.35 6.04 12.16
CA ARG A 44 11.55 5.20 12.02
C ARG A 44 12.38 5.50 10.76
N THR A 45 11.74 5.83 9.65
CA THR A 45 12.44 6.14 8.39
C THR A 45 13.18 7.46 8.50
N MET A 46 12.52 8.47 9.07
CA MET A 46 13.10 9.80 9.28
C MET A 46 14.22 9.77 10.33
N GLU A 47 14.02 9.05 11.43
CA GLU A 47 15.06 8.87 12.46
C GLU A 47 16.32 8.20 11.87
N ARG A 48 16.14 7.16 11.04
CA ARG A 48 17.26 6.50 10.34
C ARG A 48 17.99 7.43 9.37
N ALA A 49 17.28 8.35 8.73
CA ALA A 49 17.89 9.33 7.84
C ALA A 49 18.63 10.43 8.60
N ILE A 50 18.10 10.88 9.73
CA ILE A 50 18.67 11.96 10.54
C ILE A 50 19.91 11.47 11.30
N THR A 51 19.92 10.23 11.77
CA THR A 51 21.01 9.63 12.58
C THR A 51 21.31 10.47 13.82
N PRO A 52 20.49 10.35 14.90
CA PRO A 52 20.66 11.14 16.12
C PRO A 52 22.05 10.96 16.74
N LEU A 53 22.63 12.05 17.25
CA LEU A 53 23.96 12.07 17.85
C LEU A 53 23.97 11.51 19.28
N ASP A 54 22.88 11.71 20.02
CA ASP A 54 22.69 11.26 21.39
C ASP A 54 21.24 10.88 21.69
N ASP A 55 21.01 10.35 22.89
CA ASP A 55 19.71 9.86 23.34
C ASP A 55 18.69 11.00 23.54
N GLU A 56 19.14 12.17 23.98
CA GLU A 56 18.29 13.34 24.23
C GLU A 56 17.75 13.92 22.92
N GLN A 57 18.62 14.05 21.91
CA GLN A 57 18.26 14.47 20.57
C GLN A 57 17.34 13.45 19.91
N ARG A 58 17.59 12.15 20.09
CA ARG A 58 16.70 11.09 19.57
C ARG A 58 15.30 11.22 20.14
N ASP A 59 15.16 11.41 21.44
CA ASP A 59 13.86 11.53 22.09
C ASP A 59 13.12 12.80 21.63
N ALA A 60 13.83 13.93 21.52
CA ALA A 60 13.27 15.16 20.98
C ALA A 60 12.82 15.02 19.51
N ILE A 61 13.61 14.35 18.67
CA ILE A 61 13.25 14.05 17.27
C ILE A 61 12.01 13.14 17.22
N ARG A 62 11.95 12.10 18.06
CA ARG A 62 10.83 11.16 18.10
C ARG A 62 9.52 11.88 18.40
N ASP A 63 9.50 12.75 19.42
CA ASP A 63 8.30 13.50 19.81
C ASP A 63 7.79 14.40 18.68
N ILE A 64 8.71 15.06 17.96
CA ILE A 64 8.38 15.89 16.78
C ILE A 64 7.77 15.03 15.67
N LEU A 65 8.40 13.89 15.36
CA LEU A 65 7.97 13.03 14.27
C LEU A 65 6.63 12.35 14.56
N GLU A 66 6.38 11.93 15.79
CA GLU A 66 5.10 11.33 16.20
C GLU A 66 3.94 12.34 16.11
N SER A 67 4.17 13.57 16.54
CA SER A 67 3.20 14.67 16.40
C SER A 67 2.91 14.98 14.92
N ALA A 68 3.95 15.04 14.09
CA ALA A 68 3.80 15.22 12.64
C ALA A 68 3.02 14.05 12.00
N GLU A 69 3.32 12.81 12.37
CA GLU A 69 2.62 11.61 11.88
C GLU A 69 1.13 11.63 12.26
N ALA A 70 0.79 12.07 13.47
CA ALA A 70 -0.61 12.26 13.88
C ALA A 70 -1.32 13.30 13.01
N ARG A 71 -0.70 14.47 12.79
CA ARG A 71 -1.26 15.55 11.94
C ARG A 71 -1.46 15.09 10.49
N VAL A 72 -0.48 14.40 9.92
CA VAL A 72 -0.57 13.88 8.54
C VAL A 72 -1.67 12.81 8.42
N ARG A 73 -1.81 11.93 9.42
CA ARG A 73 -2.90 10.94 9.45
C ARG A 73 -4.26 11.60 9.48
N GLU A 74 -4.42 12.64 10.30
CA GLU A 74 -5.68 13.37 10.40
C GLU A 74 -6.00 14.11 9.10
N GLN A 75 -5.04 14.86 8.54
CA GLN A 75 -5.20 15.51 7.24
C GLN A 75 -5.59 14.49 6.15
N SER A 76 -4.93 13.33 6.14
CA SER A 76 -5.23 12.26 5.18
C SER A 76 -6.64 11.70 5.34
N ARG A 77 -7.19 11.63 6.56
CA ARG A 77 -8.58 11.21 6.80
C ARG A 77 -9.55 12.24 6.25
N THR A 78 -9.35 13.51 6.58
CA THR A 78 -10.19 14.61 6.10
C THR A 78 -10.19 14.69 4.57
N SER A 79 -9.01 14.72 3.95
CA SER A 79 -8.92 14.78 2.48
C SER A 79 -9.51 13.54 1.78
N ARG A 80 -9.47 12.36 2.42
CA ARG A 80 -10.16 11.17 1.88
C ARG A 80 -11.68 11.31 1.94
N ALA A 81 -12.21 11.88 3.01
CA ALA A 81 -13.64 12.13 3.16
C ALA A 81 -14.12 13.18 2.14
N GLU A 82 -13.39 14.29 1.99
CA GLU A 82 -13.67 15.33 0.99
C GLU A 82 -13.64 14.76 -0.43
N MET A 83 -12.60 13.99 -0.77
CA MET A 83 -12.49 13.36 -2.07
C MET A 83 -13.65 12.38 -2.34
N ALA A 84 -14.09 11.63 -1.33
CA ALA A 84 -15.24 10.74 -1.46
C ALA A 84 -16.52 11.54 -1.75
N ALA A 85 -16.75 12.63 -1.03
CA ALA A 85 -17.90 13.50 -1.25
C ALA A 85 -17.92 14.10 -2.67
N ILE A 86 -16.78 14.57 -3.18
CA ILE A 86 -16.65 15.08 -4.55
C ILE A 86 -16.98 13.99 -5.58
N ILE A 87 -16.48 12.78 -5.38
CA ILE A 87 -16.76 11.66 -6.29
C ILE A 87 -18.25 11.30 -6.25
N ASP A 88 -18.85 11.30 -5.07
CA ASP A 88 -20.26 10.97 -4.89
C ASP A 88 -21.18 12.02 -5.55
N SER A 89 -20.91 13.32 -5.36
CA SER A 89 -21.66 14.39 -6.02
C SER A 89 -21.51 14.34 -7.54
N THR A 90 -20.29 14.11 -8.02
CA THR A 90 -20.02 13.95 -9.47
C THR A 90 -20.79 12.76 -10.05
N ASN A 91 -20.86 11.64 -9.33
CA ASN A 91 -21.63 10.48 -9.78
C ASN A 91 -23.13 10.77 -9.83
N GLU A 92 -23.66 11.56 -8.91
CA GLU A 92 -25.07 11.96 -8.90
C GLU A 92 -25.39 12.88 -10.08
N GLU A 93 -24.53 13.87 -10.37
CA GLU A 93 -24.65 14.71 -11.56
C GLU A 93 -24.59 13.89 -12.86
N LEU A 94 -23.67 12.91 -12.94
CA LEU A 94 -23.57 12.02 -14.09
C LEU A 94 -24.83 11.14 -14.26
N ARG A 95 -25.44 10.66 -13.18
CA ARG A 95 -26.67 9.85 -13.25
C ARG A 95 -27.83 10.57 -13.94
N ALA A 96 -27.88 11.90 -13.84
CA ALA A 96 -28.94 12.68 -14.48
C ALA A 96 -28.83 12.71 -16.01
N ILE A 97 -27.65 12.45 -16.57
CA ILE A 97 -27.36 12.57 -18.02
C ILE A 97 -27.00 11.25 -18.70
N LEU A 98 -26.61 10.22 -17.93
CA LEU A 98 -26.17 8.94 -18.47
C LEU A 98 -27.36 8.01 -18.75
N SER A 99 -27.25 7.23 -19.82
CA SER A 99 -28.16 6.10 -20.05
C SER A 99 -27.92 4.98 -19.02
N ALA A 100 -28.91 4.11 -18.83
CA ALA A 100 -28.80 2.98 -17.92
C ALA A 100 -27.58 2.08 -18.21
N GLU A 101 -27.27 1.84 -19.49
CA GLU A 101 -26.11 1.05 -19.92
C GLU A 101 -24.77 1.76 -19.62
N GLN A 102 -24.72 3.09 -19.76
CA GLN A 102 -23.54 3.88 -19.40
C GLN A 102 -23.31 3.87 -17.90
N LEU A 103 -24.37 3.99 -17.10
CA LEU A 103 -24.31 3.95 -15.65
C LEU A 103 -23.81 2.58 -15.15
N GLU A 104 -24.35 1.48 -15.67
CA GLU A 104 -23.93 0.13 -15.29
C GLU A 104 -22.44 -0.14 -15.62
N ARG A 105 -21.95 0.38 -16.76
CA ARG A 105 -20.52 0.30 -17.11
C ARG A 105 -19.65 1.12 -16.15
N LEU A 106 -20.12 2.28 -15.71
CA LEU A 106 -19.42 3.13 -14.74
C LEU A 106 -19.35 2.44 -13.37
N GLU A 107 -20.46 1.90 -12.88
CA GLU A 107 -20.54 1.20 -11.59
C GLU A 107 -19.62 -0.02 -11.54
N ARG A 108 -19.60 -0.84 -12.60
CA ARG A 108 -18.65 -1.98 -12.71
C ARG A 108 -17.19 -1.54 -12.58
N ARG A 109 -16.80 -0.41 -13.18
CA ARG A 109 -15.42 0.12 -13.08
C ARG A 109 -15.10 0.64 -11.67
N LEU A 110 -16.06 1.32 -11.04
CA LEU A 110 -15.89 1.84 -9.68
C LEU A 110 -15.81 0.71 -8.65
N GLU A 111 -16.61 -0.34 -8.81
CA GLU A 111 -16.63 -1.48 -7.92
C GLU A 111 -15.30 -2.26 -7.95
N PHE A 112 -14.71 -2.43 -9.13
CA PHE A 112 -13.40 -3.08 -9.28
C PHE A 112 -12.29 -2.33 -8.51
N ARG A 113 -12.34 -0.99 -8.47
CA ARG A 113 -11.41 -0.17 -7.69
C ARG A 113 -11.65 -0.30 -6.17
N ARG A 114 -12.91 -0.41 -5.72
CA ARG A 114 -13.23 -0.65 -4.30
C ARG A 114 -12.76 -2.03 -3.83
N ARG A 115 -13.03 -3.07 -4.62
CA ARG A 115 -12.60 -4.45 -4.32
C ARG A 115 -11.08 -4.64 -4.43
N GLY A 116 -10.42 -3.95 -5.37
CA GLY A 116 -8.95 -3.97 -5.50
C GLY A 116 -8.20 -3.37 -4.30
N ARG A 117 -8.84 -2.47 -3.54
CA ARG A 117 -8.30 -1.93 -2.27
C ARG A 117 -8.57 -2.82 -1.06
N LEU A 118 -9.47 -3.81 -1.20
CA LEU A 118 -9.91 -4.75 -0.15
C LEU A 118 -9.28 -6.15 -0.28
N ARG A 119 -8.13 -6.29 -0.95
CA ARG A 119 -7.28 -7.46 -0.71
C ARG A 119 -6.38 -7.15 0.48
N PRO A 120 -6.73 -7.55 1.72
CA PRO A 120 -5.71 -7.68 2.74
C PRO A 120 -4.69 -8.66 2.17
N ASN A 121 -3.42 -8.26 2.19
CA ASN A 121 -2.30 -9.13 1.91
C ASN A 121 -2.32 -10.25 2.96
N ARG A 122 -3.12 -11.30 2.73
CA ARG A 122 -3.13 -12.54 3.50
C ARG A 122 -1.94 -13.38 3.05
N THR A 123 -0.75 -12.86 3.31
CA THR A 123 0.49 -13.60 3.42
C THR A 123 0.97 -13.32 4.84
N ARG A 124 0.50 -14.14 5.80
CA ARG A 124 1.34 -15.19 6.38
C ARG A 124 2.70 -14.66 6.84
N GLN A 125 2.70 -13.98 7.98
CA GLN A 125 3.74 -14.19 8.99
C GLN A 125 3.12 -13.95 10.37
N GLY A 126 2.25 -14.86 10.76
CA GLY A 126 1.93 -15.05 12.17
C GLY A 126 3.18 -15.60 12.84
N ASN A 127 3.69 -14.86 13.81
CA ASN A 127 4.73 -15.27 14.72
C ASN A 127 4.31 -16.59 15.40
N PRO A 128 5.06 -17.71 15.28
CA PRO A 128 4.73 -18.97 15.95
C PRO A 128 5.14 -18.91 17.44
N GLY A 129 4.57 -17.94 18.17
CA GLY A 129 4.87 -17.70 19.59
C GLY A 129 3.65 -17.44 20.46
N ASP A 130 2.55 -16.92 19.91
CA ASP A 130 1.37 -16.55 20.69
C ASP A 130 0.34 -17.69 20.74
N GLY A 131 0.78 -18.87 21.19
CA GLY A 131 -0.13 -19.90 21.65
C GLY A 131 -0.84 -19.43 22.93
N PRO A 132 -2.16 -19.68 23.11
CA PRO A 132 -2.87 -19.28 24.31
C PRO A 132 -2.23 -19.92 25.56
N PRO A 133 -2.13 -19.19 26.69
CA PRO A 133 -1.51 -19.73 27.89
C PRO A 133 -2.26 -20.97 28.36
N ASN A 134 -1.51 -22.07 28.42
CA ASN A 134 -1.92 -23.39 28.85
C ASN A 134 -2.49 -23.35 30.28
N ARG A 135 -3.78 -23.09 30.42
CA ARG A 135 -4.51 -23.21 31.70
C ARG A 135 -4.90 -24.66 31.97
N ARG A 136 -3.93 -25.55 32.13
CA ARG A 136 -4.13 -26.80 32.88
C ARG A 136 -2.83 -27.26 33.54
N ARG A 137 -2.80 -27.14 34.86
CA ARG A 137 -2.39 -28.15 35.86
C ARG A 137 -1.77 -27.43 37.05
N ARG A 138 -2.35 -27.59 38.23
CA ARG A 138 -1.81 -28.45 39.30
C ARG A 138 -2.78 -28.48 40.52
N PRO A 139 -2.59 -29.47 41.42
CA PRO A 139 -3.61 -30.37 41.95
C PRO A 139 -4.48 -29.79 43.07
#